data_AF-L0L0N7-F1
#
_entry.id   AF-L0L0N7-F1
#
_cell.length_a   1.000
_cell.length_b   1.000
_cell.length_c   1.000
_cell.angle_alpha   90.00
_cell.angle_beta   90.00
_cell.angle_gamma   90.00
#
_symmetry.space_group_name_H-M   'P 1'
#
loop_
_entity.id
_entity.type
_entity.pdbx_description
1 polymer ?
#
loop_
_entity_poly.entity_id
_entity_poly.type
_entity_poly.pdbx_seq_one_letter_code
_entity_poly.pdbx_strand_id
1 'polypeptide(L)'
;MSIYDFKHGVRIPAGSCSTYSNTPKAELISASGGLDVFNYDGPIDVSCVCQLPVLEKAIIRQFVMVGNVEKGEIYAEIGGVRWNAPRQHLSYAAIKMLPSTPYEIPLMKQKKVVLNLPISGNNSLTTDRIQCYFIQARFYSDSAVTIEQALSLFYFEVYWD
;
A
#
# COMPACT_ATOMS: atom_id res chain seq x y z
N MET A 1 -21.69 -11.41 1.51
CA MET A 1 -20.32 -11.10 1.97
C MET A 1 -19.98 -12.18 3.00
N SER A 2 -19.03 -13.08 2.70
CA SER A 2 -18.54 -14.03 3.70
C SER A 2 -17.67 -13.27 4.69
N ILE A 3 -17.99 -13.36 5.98
CA ILE A 3 -17.10 -12.87 7.03
C ILE A 3 -15.95 -13.88 7.09
N TYR A 4 -14.75 -13.45 6.71
CA TYR A 4 -13.55 -14.25 6.89
C TYR A 4 -13.09 -14.04 8.33
N ASP A 5 -13.10 -15.09 9.14
CA ASP A 5 -12.47 -15.06 10.46
C ASP A 5 -10.97 -15.26 10.27
N PHE A 6 -10.22 -14.16 10.36
CA PHE A 6 -8.75 -14.19 10.36
C PHE A 6 -8.25 -14.38 11.79
N LYS A 7 -7.21 -15.21 11.98
CA LYS A 7 -6.62 -15.39 13.32
C LYS A 7 -5.85 -14.16 13.79
N HIS A 8 -5.23 -13.46 12.85
CA HIS A 8 -4.36 -12.34 13.12
C HIS A 8 -4.52 -11.24 12.07
N GLY A 9 -4.15 -10.01 12.46
CA GLY A 9 -4.12 -8.88 11.55
C GLY A 9 -3.29 -7.73 12.11
N VAL A 10 -2.79 -6.90 11.20
CA VAL A 10 -2.04 -5.68 11.54
C VAL A 10 -2.51 -4.52 10.68
N ARG A 11 -2.55 -3.34 11.28
CA ARG A 11 -2.71 -2.07 10.58
C ARG A 11 -1.40 -1.32 10.59
N ILE A 12 -0.93 -0.90 9.42
CA ILE A 12 0.35 -0.23 9.25
C ILE A 12 0.08 1.21 8.78
N PRO A 13 0.33 2.23 9.62
CA PRO A 13 0.13 3.62 9.24
C PRO A 13 1.12 4.01 8.15
N ALA A 14 0.65 4.60 7.06
CA ALA A 14 1.49 4.91 5.90
C ALA A 14 2.56 5.97 6.22
N GLY A 15 2.25 6.88 7.14
CA GLY A 15 3.18 7.91 7.63
C GLY A 15 4.38 7.35 8.42
N SER A 16 4.37 6.05 8.77
CA SER A 16 5.51 5.37 9.40
C SER A 16 6.49 4.74 8.40
N CYS A 17 6.13 4.70 7.11
CA CYS A 17 6.90 4.04 6.07
C CYS A 17 8.03 4.93 5.55
N SER A 18 9.10 4.31 5.05
CA SER A 18 10.20 5.06 4.44
C SER A 18 9.79 5.55 3.05
N THR A 19 9.94 6.85 2.80
CA THR A 19 9.53 7.47 1.54
C THR A 19 10.71 7.81 0.65
N TYR A 20 10.52 7.70 -0.66
CA TYR A 20 11.46 8.09 -1.70
C TYR A 20 10.72 8.78 -2.84
N SER A 21 11.31 9.83 -3.41
CA SER A 21 10.71 10.60 -4.51
C SER A 21 11.63 10.61 -5.73
N ASN A 22 11.08 10.25 -6.89
CA ASN A 22 11.70 10.49 -8.19
C ASN A 22 11.32 11.85 -8.79
N THR A 23 10.40 12.56 -8.13
CA THR A 23 9.85 13.82 -8.62
C THR A 23 10.47 15.00 -7.89
N PRO A 24 11.15 15.91 -8.61
CA PRO A 24 11.58 17.18 -8.05
C PRO A 24 10.36 17.99 -7.55
N LYS A 25 10.44 18.54 -6.35
CA LYS A 25 9.40 19.36 -5.69
C LYS A 25 8.11 18.63 -5.27
N ALA A 26 8.03 17.30 -5.36
CA ALA A 26 6.94 16.60 -4.68
C ALA A 26 7.04 16.84 -3.17
N GLU A 27 5.94 17.27 -2.58
CA GLU A 27 5.84 17.47 -1.13
C GLU A 27 5.20 16.23 -0.50
N LEU A 28 5.75 15.82 0.64
CA LEU A 28 5.29 14.68 1.41
C LEU A 28 4.97 15.14 2.82
N ILE A 29 3.72 14.97 3.24
CA ILE A 29 3.26 15.32 4.58
C ILE A 29 2.84 14.03 5.29
N SER A 30 3.48 13.75 6.43
CA SER A 30 3.05 12.70 7.36
C SER A 30 2.26 13.35 8.49
N ALA A 31 0.95 13.09 8.54
CA ALA A 31 0.05 13.64 9.55
C ALA A 31 -0.93 12.57 10.02
N SER A 32 -1.15 12.49 11.34
CA SER A 32 -2.10 11.54 11.95
C SER A 32 -1.91 10.07 11.53
N GLY A 33 -0.68 9.69 11.16
CA GLY A 33 -0.34 8.34 10.69
C GLY A 33 -0.58 8.08 9.19
N GLY A 34 -1.17 9.02 8.46
CA GLY A 34 -1.28 8.98 7.00
C GLY A 34 -0.08 9.60 6.30
N LEU A 35 -0.02 9.44 4.98
CA LEU A 35 0.95 10.04 4.09
C LEU A 35 0.21 10.72 2.93
N ASP A 36 0.35 12.03 2.83
CA ASP A 36 -0.18 12.85 1.75
C ASP A 36 0.95 13.25 0.80
N VAL A 37 0.70 13.09 -0.50
CA VAL A 37 1.65 13.46 -1.55
C VAL A 37 0.99 14.39 -2.56
N PHE A 38 1.63 15.52 -2.83
CA PHE A 38 1.16 16.50 -3.80
C PHE A 38 2.33 17.21 -4.51
N ASN A 39 2.04 17.86 -5.63
CA ASN A 39 3.00 18.63 -6.41
C ASN A 39 2.24 19.67 -7.25
N TYR A 40 2.40 20.96 -6.92
CA TYR A 40 1.73 22.05 -7.63
C TYR A 40 2.23 22.27 -9.05
N ASP A 41 3.49 21.87 -9.33
CA ASP A 41 4.21 22.28 -10.53
C ASP A 41 4.28 21.17 -11.60
N GLY A 42 3.86 19.94 -11.30
CA GLY A 42 4.11 18.84 -12.23
C GLY A 42 3.66 17.45 -11.78
N PRO A 43 4.16 16.40 -12.45
CA PRO A 43 3.78 15.01 -12.16
C PRO A 43 4.21 14.58 -10.75
N ILE A 44 3.74 13.41 -10.31
CA ILE A 44 4.14 12.76 -9.08
C ILE A 44 4.60 11.34 -9.41
N ASP A 45 5.74 10.96 -8.87
CA ASP A 45 6.27 9.60 -8.80
C ASP A 45 7.02 9.46 -7.47
N VAL A 46 6.25 9.13 -6.44
CA VAL A 46 6.72 8.96 -5.07
C VAL A 46 6.43 7.53 -4.65
N SER A 47 7.35 6.89 -3.94
CA SER A 47 7.15 5.57 -3.37
C SER A 47 7.31 5.61 -1.86
N CYS A 48 6.55 4.78 -1.15
CA CYS A 48 6.80 4.47 0.25
C CYS A 48 6.95 2.96 0.45
N VAL A 49 7.84 2.56 1.35
CA VAL A 49 8.12 1.16 1.65
C VAL A 49 7.98 0.95 3.16
N CYS A 50 7.16 -0.02 3.52
CA CYS A 50 6.95 -0.47 4.89
C CYS A 50 7.47 -1.90 5.02
N GLN A 51 8.18 -2.22 6.11
CA GLN A 51 8.45 -3.62 6.42
C GLN A 51 7.13 -4.33 6.72
N LEU A 52 6.94 -5.56 6.21
CA LEU A 52 5.76 -6.36 6.54
C LEU A 52 6.00 -7.10 7.87
N PRO A 53 5.34 -6.72 8.98
CA PRO A 53 5.65 -7.23 10.31
C PRO A 53 4.85 -8.51 10.61
N VAL A 54 5.09 -9.56 9.82
CA VAL A 54 4.38 -10.85 9.93
C VAL A 54 5.33 -11.95 10.37
N LEU A 55 4.82 -12.88 11.18
CA LEU A 55 5.57 -14.03 11.65
C LEU A 55 5.92 -14.95 10.48
N GLU A 56 6.98 -15.75 10.64
CA GLU A 56 7.28 -16.85 9.72
C GLU A 56 6.12 -17.85 9.67
N LYS A 57 5.85 -18.41 8.49
CA LYS A 57 4.77 -19.36 8.18
C LYS A 57 3.36 -18.78 8.27
N ALA A 58 3.21 -17.46 8.42
CA ALA A 58 1.93 -16.80 8.30
C ALA A 58 1.39 -16.96 6.87
N ILE A 59 0.15 -17.42 6.75
CA ILE A 59 -0.52 -17.52 5.45
C ILE A 59 -1.31 -16.24 5.25
N ILE A 60 -0.82 -15.33 4.40
CA ILE A 60 -1.48 -14.05 4.15
C ILE A 60 -2.79 -14.31 3.42
N ARG A 61 -3.89 -13.81 3.98
CA ARG A 61 -5.27 -14.05 3.51
C ARG A 61 -5.90 -12.81 2.90
N GLN A 62 -5.51 -11.62 3.33
CA GLN A 62 -6.08 -10.39 2.83
C GLN A 62 -5.08 -9.24 2.92
N PHE A 63 -5.05 -8.43 1.86
CA PHE A 63 -4.30 -7.19 1.77
C PHE A 63 -5.26 -6.04 1.47
N VAL A 64 -5.20 -4.99 2.28
CA VAL A 64 -6.09 -3.84 2.22
C VAL A 64 -5.26 -2.56 2.14
N MET A 65 -5.71 -1.64 1.30
CA MET A 65 -5.21 -0.27 1.25
C MET A 65 -6.36 0.70 1.49
N VAL A 66 -6.16 1.65 2.40
CA VAL A 66 -7.12 2.69 2.76
C VAL A 66 -6.49 4.06 2.57
N GLY A 67 -7.20 4.96 1.90
CA GLY A 67 -6.67 6.26 1.49
C GLY A 67 -7.69 7.07 0.70
N ASN A 68 -7.24 8.09 -0.01
CA ASN A 68 -8.02 8.90 -0.92
C ASN A 68 -7.23 9.26 -2.18
N VAL A 69 -7.94 9.27 -3.32
CA VAL A 69 -7.40 9.67 -4.62
C VAL A 69 -8.50 10.37 -5.38
N GLU A 70 -8.34 11.66 -5.65
CA GLU A 70 -9.22 12.43 -6.55
C GLU A 70 -8.62 12.59 -7.95
N LYS A 71 -7.29 12.54 -8.05
CA LYS A 71 -6.50 12.70 -9.26
C LYS A 71 -5.25 11.84 -9.19
N GLY A 72 -4.83 11.19 -10.28
CA GLY A 72 -3.71 10.26 -10.28
C GLY A 72 -4.11 8.87 -9.79
N GLU A 73 -3.21 8.16 -9.12
CA GLU A 73 -3.42 6.81 -8.59
C GLU A 73 -2.44 6.46 -7.46
N ILE A 74 -2.84 5.50 -6.63
CA ILE A 74 -1.95 4.83 -5.68
C ILE A 74 -1.95 3.34 -6.03
N TYR A 75 -0.79 2.81 -6.40
CA TYR A 75 -0.55 1.38 -6.56
C TYR A 75 0.17 0.88 -5.31
N ALA A 76 -0.21 -0.28 -4.78
CA ALA A 76 0.50 -0.90 -3.67
C ALA A 76 0.65 -2.40 -3.89
N GLU A 77 1.76 -2.96 -3.41
CA GLU A 77 2.00 -4.39 -3.46
C GLU A 77 2.67 -4.92 -2.21
N ILE A 78 2.38 -6.18 -1.89
CA ILE A 78 3.22 -6.99 -1.03
C ILE A 78 4.32 -7.57 -1.91
N GLY A 79 5.55 -7.16 -1.62
CA GLY A 79 6.75 -7.63 -2.27
C GLY A 79 7.64 -8.46 -1.35
N GLY A 80 8.63 -9.12 -1.94
CA GLY A 80 9.70 -9.80 -1.22
C GLY A 80 11.04 -9.66 -1.94
N VAL A 81 12.11 -9.61 -1.15
CA VAL A 81 13.49 -9.69 -1.64
C VAL A 81 14.21 -10.82 -0.92
N ARG A 82 14.96 -11.62 -1.68
CA ARG A 82 15.80 -12.66 -1.10
C ARG A 82 17.04 -12.03 -0.47
N TRP A 83 17.41 -12.50 0.72
CA TRP A 83 18.61 -12.02 1.44
C TRP A 83 19.89 -12.11 0.60
N ASN A 84 20.03 -13.17 -0.20
CA ASN A 84 21.20 -13.42 -1.06
C ASN A 84 21.04 -12.89 -2.50
N ALA A 85 19.88 -12.35 -2.87
CA ALA A 85 19.62 -11.78 -4.19
C ALA A 85 18.71 -10.54 -4.06
N PRO A 86 19.17 -9.46 -3.39
CA PRO A 86 18.32 -8.33 -3.03
C PRO A 86 17.80 -7.54 -4.24
N ARG A 87 18.37 -7.75 -5.43
CA ARG A 87 17.88 -7.15 -6.69
C ARG A 87 16.71 -7.91 -7.34
N GLN A 88 16.38 -9.10 -6.83
CA GLN A 88 15.24 -9.87 -7.30
C GLN A 88 14.00 -9.44 -6.51
N HIS A 89 13.35 -8.39 -6.99
CA HIS A 89 12.03 -7.98 -6.51
C HIS A 89 10.99 -9.03 -6.95
N LEU A 90 10.25 -9.57 -5.99
CA LEU A 90 9.14 -10.49 -6.22
C LEU A 90 7.84 -9.78 -5.81
N SER A 91 6.88 -9.67 -6.70
CA SER A 91 5.54 -9.12 -6.40
C SER A 91 4.57 -10.28 -6.15
N TYR A 92 3.94 -10.27 -4.97
CA TYR A 92 3.06 -11.34 -4.51
C TYR A 92 1.58 -10.97 -4.56
N ALA A 93 1.26 -9.73 -4.25
CA ALA A 93 -0.12 -9.26 -4.16
C ALA A 93 -0.15 -7.78 -4.52
N ALA A 94 -0.95 -7.39 -5.50
CA ALA A 94 -1.00 -6.02 -5.99
C ALA A 94 -2.43 -5.47 -5.93
N ILE A 95 -2.57 -4.24 -5.44
CA ILE A 95 -3.83 -3.50 -5.36
C ILE A 95 -3.63 -2.08 -5.87
N LYS A 96 -4.71 -1.49 -6.37
CA LYS A 96 -4.68 -0.17 -6.99
C LYS A 96 -5.90 0.66 -6.58
N MET A 97 -5.66 1.89 -6.18
CA MET A 97 -6.69 2.90 -5.90
C MET A 97 -6.67 3.95 -7.01
N LEU A 98 -7.85 4.18 -7.57
CA LEU A 98 -8.10 5.11 -8.66
C LEU A 98 -9.08 6.20 -8.21
N PRO A 99 -9.19 7.30 -8.97
CA PRO A 99 -10.23 8.30 -8.75
C PRO A 99 -11.64 7.70 -8.80
N SER A 100 -11.83 6.66 -9.62
CA SER A 100 -13.07 5.89 -9.75
C SER A 100 -13.32 4.88 -8.62
N THR A 101 -12.35 4.59 -7.76
CA THR A 101 -12.55 3.72 -6.60
C THR A 101 -13.63 4.36 -5.69
N PRO A 102 -14.70 3.62 -5.33
CA PRO A 102 -15.79 4.18 -4.54
C PRO A 102 -15.32 4.48 -3.11
N TYR A 103 -15.96 5.48 -2.51
CA TYR A 103 -15.78 5.78 -1.09
C TYR A 103 -16.43 4.70 -0.23
N GLU A 104 -15.69 4.20 0.75
CA GLU A 104 -16.23 3.42 1.85
C GLU A 104 -16.95 4.35 2.84
N ILE A 105 -16.35 5.51 3.12
CA ILE A 105 -16.93 6.55 3.98
C ILE A 105 -16.85 7.90 3.25
N PRO A 106 -17.89 8.30 2.50
CA PRO A 106 -17.87 9.50 1.66
C PRO A 106 -17.57 10.79 2.42
N LEU A 107 -18.14 10.97 3.62
CA LEU A 107 -17.96 12.17 4.43
C LEU A 107 -16.51 12.38 4.90
N MET A 108 -15.74 11.30 5.03
CA MET A 108 -14.34 11.31 5.43
C MET A 108 -13.39 11.24 4.22
N LYS A 109 -13.93 11.27 2.99
CA LYS A 109 -13.20 10.99 1.75
C LYS A 109 -12.36 9.70 1.84
N GLN A 110 -12.85 8.67 2.52
CA GLN A 110 -12.12 7.42 2.71
C GLN A 110 -12.51 6.39 1.65
N LYS A 111 -11.53 5.93 0.87
CA LYS A 111 -11.64 4.83 -0.08
C LYS A 111 -10.91 3.60 0.47
N LYS A 112 -11.40 2.41 0.10
CA LYS A 112 -10.82 1.14 0.52
C LYS A 112 -10.73 0.18 -0.65
N VAL A 113 -9.56 -0.41 -0.82
CA VAL A 113 -9.30 -1.47 -1.81
C VAL A 113 -8.91 -2.73 -1.05
N VAL A 114 -9.54 -3.85 -1.39
CA VAL A 114 -9.36 -5.14 -0.70
C VAL A 114 -8.99 -6.20 -1.74
N LEU A 115 -7.93 -6.96 -1.47
CA LEU A 115 -7.56 -8.16 -2.19
C LEU A 115 -7.54 -9.35 -1.24
N ASN A 116 -8.30 -10.39 -1.57
CA ASN A 116 -8.26 -11.66 -0.85
C ASN A 116 -7.25 -12.59 -1.54
N LEU A 117 -6.36 -13.19 -0.76
CA LEU A 117 -5.40 -14.18 -1.20
C LEU A 117 -5.90 -15.60 -0.87
N PRO A 118 -5.70 -16.58 -1.77
CA PRO A 118 -6.05 -17.96 -1.49
C PRO A 118 -5.13 -18.57 -0.43
N ILE A 119 -5.63 -19.57 0.29
CA ILE A 119 -4.85 -20.33 1.30
C ILE A 119 -3.74 -21.15 0.64
N SER A 120 -3.95 -21.57 -0.61
CA SER A 120 -3.06 -22.47 -1.34
C SER A 120 -3.02 -22.16 -2.83
N GLY A 121 -1.94 -22.57 -3.49
CA GLY A 121 -1.75 -22.44 -4.94
C GLY A 121 -0.74 -21.35 -5.30
N ASN A 122 -0.59 -21.06 -6.58
CA ASN A 122 0.49 -20.18 -7.05
C ASN A 122 0.35 -18.72 -6.58
N ASN A 123 -0.86 -18.31 -6.19
CA ASN A 123 -1.16 -16.96 -5.72
C ASN A 123 -1.32 -16.88 -4.20
N SER A 124 -1.10 -17.98 -3.47
CA SER A 124 -1.06 -17.95 -2.00
C SER A 124 0.30 -17.43 -1.55
N LEU A 125 0.31 -16.63 -0.49
CA LEU A 125 1.55 -16.13 0.11
C LEU A 125 1.71 -16.70 1.52
N THR A 126 2.71 -17.56 1.69
CA THR A 126 3.18 -18.00 3.01
C THR A 126 4.53 -17.37 3.26
N THR A 127 4.68 -16.70 4.39
CA THR A 127 5.93 -16.02 4.75
C THR A 127 7.00 -17.02 5.16
N ASP A 128 8.24 -16.76 4.78
CA ASP A 128 9.40 -17.59 5.11
C ASP A 128 10.59 -16.75 5.60
N ARG A 129 11.68 -17.40 6.05
CA ARG A 129 12.92 -16.71 6.48
C ARG A 129 13.91 -16.43 5.33
N ILE A 130 13.67 -17.00 4.15
CA ILE A 130 14.56 -16.85 2.99
C ILE A 130 14.41 -15.45 2.40
N GLN A 131 13.30 -14.78 2.70
CA GLN A 131 12.94 -13.50 2.14
C GLN A 131 12.66 -12.45 3.22
N CYS A 132 12.91 -11.19 2.87
CA CYS A 132 12.38 -10.05 3.60
C CYS A 132 11.15 -9.53 2.84
N TYR A 133 9.99 -9.56 3.49
CA TYR A 133 8.74 -9.09 2.92
C TYR A 133 8.51 -7.63 3.27
N PHE A 134 7.91 -6.90 2.33
CA PHE A 134 7.60 -5.49 2.47
C PHE A 134 6.30 -5.16 1.77
N ILE A 135 5.73 -4.01 2.13
CA ILE A 135 4.68 -3.36 1.34
C ILE A 135 5.33 -2.17 0.66
N GLN A 136 5.21 -2.08 -0.65
CA GLN A 136 5.60 -0.91 -1.41
C GLN A 136 4.36 -0.27 -2.00
N ALA A 137 4.17 1.03 -1.77
CA ALA A 137 3.20 1.84 -2.49
C ALA A 137 3.89 2.86 -3.37
N ARG A 138 3.27 3.15 -4.50
CA ARG A 138 3.66 4.16 -5.48
C ARG A 138 2.48 5.11 -5.68
N PHE A 139 2.72 6.38 -5.38
CA PHE A 139 1.86 7.52 -5.66
C PHE A 139 2.25 8.03 -7.04
N TYR A 140 1.29 8.05 -7.96
CA TYR A 140 1.54 8.45 -9.33
C TYR A 140 0.49 9.46 -9.83
N SER A 141 0.95 10.51 -10.49
CA SER A 141 0.11 11.44 -11.25
C SER A 141 0.90 11.96 -12.42
N ASP A 142 0.28 12.04 -13.60
CA ASP A 142 0.88 12.64 -14.79
C ASP A 142 0.83 14.17 -14.79
N SER A 143 0.12 14.76 -13.83
CA SER A 143 -0.23 16.17 -13.79
C SER A 143 -0.23 16.71 -12.36
N ALA A 144 -0.19 18.04 -12.24
CA ALA A 144 -0.14 18.74 -10.95
C ALA A 144 -1.29 18.35 -10.02
N VAL A 145 -0.98 18.18 -8.74
CA VAL A 145 -1.91 17.84 -7.66
C VAL A 145 -1.76 18.88 -6.56
N THR A 146 -2.86 19.53 -6.19
CA THR A 146 -2.91 20.50 -5.08
C THR A 146 -2.97 19.79 -3.74
N ILE A 147 -2.74 20.50 -2.63
CA ILE A 147 -2.85 19.92 -1.29
C ILE A 147 -4.26 19.39 -0.98
N GLU A 148 -5.32 20.05 -1.48
CA GLU A 148 -6.70 19.61 -1.29
C GLU A 148 -7.03 18.32 -2.07
N GLN A 149 -6.25 18.04 -3.11
CA GLN A 149 -6.38 16.87 -3.99
C GLN A 149 -5.27 15.85 -3.76
N ALA A 150 -4.51 15.98 -2.67
CA ALA A 150 -3.35 15.16 -2.39
C ALA A 150 -3.67 13.67 -2.55
N LEU A 151 -2.69 12.93 -3.07
CA LEU A 151 -2.74 11.47 -3.06
C LEU A 151 -2.51 11.03 -1.62
N SER A 152 -3.58 10.70 -0.93
CA SER A 152 -3.56 10.36 0.49
C SER A 152 -3.57 8.86 0.68
N LEU A 153 -2.60 8.33 1.40
CA LEU A 153 -2.60 6.96 1.90
C LEU A 153 -2.70 7.00 3.42
N PHE A 154 -3.76 6.44 3.99
CA PHE A 154 -3.94 6.46 5.44
C PHE A 154 -3.21 5.29 6.10
N TYR A 155 -3.49 4.06 5.66
CA TYR A 155 -2.87 2.87 6.20
C TYR A 155 -3.07 1.65 5.29
N PHE A 156 -2.27 0.62 5.56
CA PHE A 156 -2.51 -0.74 5.07
C PHE A 156 -3.12 -1.61 6.16
N GLU A 157 -3.88 -2.62 5.77
CA GLU A 157 -4.25 -3.74 6.64
C GLU A 157 -3.80 -5.05 6.00
N VAL A 158 -3.20 -5.92 6.80
CA VAL A 158 -2.82 -7.27 6.37
C VAL A 158 -3.38 -8.26 7.38
N TYR A 159 -4.07 -9.29 6.88
CA TYR A 159 -4.67 -10.34 7.69
C TYR A 159 -4.13 -11.70 7.28
N TRP A 160 -3.91 -12.59 8.26
CA TRP A 160 -3.33 -13.91 8.04
C TRP A 160 -3.85 -14.96 9.03
N ASP A 161 -3.59 -16.23 8.69
CA ASP A 161 -3.76 -17.39 9.56
C ASP A 161 -2.45 -17.86 10.19
#